data_AF-A0A9X8DTY0-F1
#
_entry.id   AF-A0A9X8DTY0-F1
#
_cell.length_a   1.000
_cell.length_b   1.000
_cell.length_c   1.000
_cell.angle_alpha   90.00
_cell.angle_beta   90.00
_cell.angle_gamma   90.00
#
_symmetry.space_group_name_H-M   'P 1'
#
loop_
_entity.id
_entity.type
_entity.pdbx_description
1 polymer ?
#
loop_
_entity_poly.entity_id
_entity_poly.type
_entity_poly.pdbx_seq_one_letter_code
_entity_poly.pdbx_strand_id
1 'polypeptide(L)'
;MSFLDEAKKAFETQFKRPISISTVWNVIHEHGFTWKVLERRAMHIKEHDVHRYFHELNSLDWTHWNIQFLDEVSFDSKGMLRRRGYAMKGQKLCFRGEFTRRPRVSLLVWIDVTGVRQVFDTVGTFDRSKFVESCWTHATSGEVSPYPGRGSIWIMDGASIHCHPDIPNLLRSVGIVPSYLPAYCAFYNPIEYLFGYVKKAFKRHYRENDTQDLLLFVLGILQSFKSFNLEHVYRHCGYSVAGHFNPSERLSEHSKTLATPTACDMNELLDFVECRGDGDEDA
;
A
#
# COMPACT_ATOMS: atom_id res chain seq x y z
N MET A 1 7.30 -26.70 3.95
CA MET A 1 8.61 -26.88 3.29
C MET A 1 9.07 -25.51 2.86
N SER A 2 10.05 -24.97 3.56
CA SER A 2 10.60 -23.64 3.29
C SER A 2 11.81 -23.74 2.36
N PHE A 3 12.47 -24.90 2.34
CA PHE A 3 13.69 -25.17 1.58
C PHE A 3 13.69 -26.56 0.93
N LEU A 4 14.48 -26.73 -0.15
CA LEU A 4 14.55 -27.99 -0.93
C LEU A 4 15.27 -29.12 -0.20
N ASP A 5 16.18 -28.79 0.70
CA ASP A 5 16.90 -29.74 1.56
C ASP A 5 15.98 -30.33 2.64
N GLU A 6 15.07 -29.53 3.20
CA GLU A 6 13.99 -30.02 4.08
C GLU A 6 13.10 -31.03 3.35
N ALA A 7 12.72 -30.71 2.11
CA ALA A 7 11.91 -31.57 1.26
C ALA A 7 12.61 -32.90 0.95
N LYS A 8 13.90 -32.84 0.61
CA LYS A 8 14.76 -34.02 0.46
C LYS A 8 14.78 -34.85 1.73
N LYS A 9 15.05 -34.24 2.89
CA LYS A 9 15.15 -34.94 4.18
C LYS A 9 13.82 -35.60 4.55
N ALA A 10 12.69 -34.93 4.31
CA ALA A 10 11.36 -35.50 4.52
C ALA A 10 11.11 -36.73 3.64
N PHE A 11 11.46 -36.65 2.35
CA PHE A 11 11.37 -37.78 1.42
C PHE A 11 12.22 -38.97 1.87
N GLU A 12 13.50 -38.74 2.18
CA GLU A 12 14.42 -39.79 2.62
C GLU A 12 13.94 -40.44 3.93
N THR A 13 13.36 -39.66 4.84
CA THR A 13 12.83 -40.15 6.10
C THR A 13 11.60 -41.03 5.90
N GLN A 14 10.68 -40.62 5.03
CA GLN A 14 9.40 -41.29 4.77
C GLN A 14 9.56 -42.54 3.89
N PHE A 15 10.31 -42.42 2.79
CA PHE A 15 10.42 -43.49 1.78
C PHE A 15 11.68 -44.35 1.94
N LYS A 16 12.57 -44.00 2.88
CA LYS A 16 13.85 -44.70 3.14
C LYS A 16 14.71 -44.88 1.88
N ARG A 17 14.61 -43.94 0.94
CA ARG A 17 15.35 -43.92 -0.33
C ARG A 17 16.03 -42.59 -0.51
N PRO A 18 17.28 -42.56 -1.01
CA PRO A 18 17.99 -41.32 -1.28
C PRO A 18 17.35 -40.58 -2.46
N ILE A 19 17.35 -39.24 -2.41
CA ILE A 19 16.92 -38.40 -3.53
C ILE A 19 17.86 -37.20 -3.70
N SER A 20 18.08 -36.77 -4.94
CA SER A 20 18.88 -35.56 -5.22
C SER A 20 18.02 -34.30 -5.07
N ILE A 21 18.64 -33.18 -4.70
CA ILE A 21 17.95 -31.87 -4.62
C ILE A 21 17.37 -31.48 -5.99
N SER A 22 18.10 -31.77 -7.07
CA SER A 22 17.64 -31.51 -8.44
C SER A 22 16.37 -32.30 -8.78
N THR A 23 16.30 -33.56 -8.35
CA THR A 23 15.11 -34.40 -8.54
C THR A 23 13.92 -33.85 -7.75
N VAL A 24 14.14 -33.42 -6.50
CA VAL A 24 13.10 -32.76 -5.68
C VAL A 24 12.60 -31.48 -6.37
N TRP A 25 13.50 -30.66 -6.89
CA TRP A 25 13.16 -29.43 -7.62
C TRP A 25 12.31 -29.73 -8.87
N ASN A 26 12.70 -30.70 -9.69
CA ASN A 26 11.94 -31.12 -10.87
C ASN A 26 10.53 -31.57 -10.49
N VAL A 27 10.40 -32.47 -9.50
CA VAL A 27 9.11 -33.00 -9.05
C VAL A 27 8.18 -31.89 -8.56
N ILE A 28 8.70 -30.96 -7.76
CA ILE A 28 7.95 -29.79 -7.27
C ILE A 28 7.40 -28.98 -8.45
N HIS A 29 8.24 -28.66 -9.44
CA HIS A 29 7.82 -27.87 -10.59
C HIS A 29 6.90 -28.63 -11.57
N GLU A 30 7.12 -29.93 -11.79
CA GLU A 30 6.23 -30.79 -12.59
C GLU A 30 4.81 -30.85 -12.01
N HIS A 31 4.68 -30.79 -10.69
CA HIS A 31 3.38 -30.77 -10.00
C HIS A 31 2.82 -29.35 -9.83
N GLY A 32 3.37 -28.35 -10.53
CA GLY A 32 2.86 -26.98 -10.55
C GLY A 32 3.18 -26.16 -9.30
N PHE A 33 4.02 -26.64 -8.39
CA PHE A 33 4.47 -25.83 -7.27
C PHE A 33 5.45 -24.76 -7.77
N THR A 34 5.24 -23.53 -7.30
CA THR A 34 6.07 -22.38 -7.65
C THR A 34 6.64 -21.76 -6.38
N TRP A 35 7.85 -21.21 -6.47
CA TRP A 35 8.45 -20.52 -5.33
C TRP A 35 7.73 -19.19 -5.11
N LYS A 36 7.16 -19.02 -3.92
CA LYS A 36 6.41 -17.82 -3.52
C LYS A 36 7.10 -17.14 -2.35
N VAL A 37 6.96 -15.82 -2.27
CA VAL A 37 7.41 -15.07 -1.10
C VAL A 37 6.50 -15.44 0.06
N LEU A 38 7.09 -15.84 1.20
CA LEU A 38 6.34 -16.15 2.41
C LEU A 38 5.77 -14.85 2.99
N GLU A 39 4.45 -14.74 3.00
CA GLU A 39 3.75 -13.66 3.67
C GLU A 39 3.62 -13.98 5.15
N ARG A 40 4.16 -13.13 6.03
CA ARG A 40 4.00 -13.27 7.48
C ARG A 40 2.72 -12.54 7.89
N ARG A 41 1.66 -13.31 8.19
CA ARG A 41 0.36 -12.76 8.62
C ARG A 41 0.20 -12.89 10.12
N ALA A 42 -0.39 -11.87 10.76
CA ALA A 42 -0.69 -11.93 12.19
C ALA A 42 -1.78 -12.96 12.46
N MET A 43 -1.62 -13.82 13.47
CA MET A 43 -2.66 -14.79 13.89
C MET A 43 -3.91 -14.12 14.52
N HIS A 44 -3.96 -12.79 14.56
CA HIS A 44 -4.83 -12.00 15.43
C HIS A 44 -5.90 -11.19 14.68
N ILE A 45 -6.29 -11.61 13.46
CA ILE A 45 -7.52 -11.06 12.86
C ILE A 45 -8.69 -11.63 13.65
N LYS A 46 -9.35 -10.80 14.45
CA LYS A 46 -10.51 -11.23 15.22
C LYS A 46 -11.77 -10.95 14.40
N GLU A 47 -12.53 -11.99 14.07
CA GLU A 47 -13.76 -11.88 13.27
C GLU A 47 -14.71 -10.80 13.81
N HIS A 48 -14.82 -10.67 15.15
CA HIS A 48 -15.66 -9.65 15.78
C HIS A 48 -15.30 -8.20 15.39
N ASP A 49 -14.02 -7.89 15.12
CA ASP A 49 -13.58 -6.55 14.71
C ASP A 49 -13.99 -6.28 13.26
N VAL A 50 -13.93 -7.31 12.41
CA VAL A 50 -14.38 -7.23 11.02
C VAL A 50 -15.89 -7.07 10.95
N HIS A 51 -16.64 -7.84 11.76
CA HIS A 51 -18.09 -7.68 11.89
C HIS A 51 -18.47 -6.28 12.40
N ARG A 52 -17.77 -5.77 13.43
CA ARG A 52 -17.96 -4.40 13.92
C ARG A 52 -17.81 -3.40 12.78
N TYR A 53 -16.67 -3.44 12.07
CA TYR A 53 -16.40 -2.52 10.96
C TYR A 53 -17.45 -2.61 9.85
N PHE A 54 -17.85 -3.82 9.47
CA PHE A 54 -18.92 -4.04 8.50
C PHE A 54 -20.25 -3.40 8.94
N HIS A 55 -20.66 -3.60 10.19
CA HIS A 55 -21.90 -3.01 10.72
C HIS A 55 -21.82 -1.49 10.84
N GLU A 56 -20.69 -0.96 11.31
CA GLU A 56 -20.45 0.49 11.39
C GLU A 56 -20.54 1.13 10.00
N LEU A 57 -19.81 0.59 9.01
CA LEU A 57 -19.78 1.16 7.68
C LEU A 57 -21.14 1.05 6.97
N ASN A 58 -21.85 -0.08 7.09
CA ASN A 58 -23.20 -0.24 6.51
C ASN A 58 -24.27 0.63 7.20
N SER A 59 -23.99 1.19 8.38
CA SER A 59 -24.89 2.15 9.04
C SER A 59 -24.74 3.57 8.50
N LEU A 60 -23.72 3.83 7.68
CA LEU A 60 -23.43 5.12 7.06
C LEU A 60 -23.95 5.17 5.61
N ASP A 61 -24.38 6.35 5.17
CA ASP A 61 -24.72 6.67 3.78
C ASP A 61 -23.44 6.93 2.99
N TRP A 62 -22.61 5.90 2.88
CA TRP A 62 -21.30 6.01 2.26
C TRP A 62 -21.35 5.67 0.76
N THR A 63 -20.52 6.36 -0.01
CA THR A 63 -20.28 6.13 -1.44
C THR A 63 -18.79 6.37 -1.71
N HIS A 64 -18.28 5.94 -2.87
CA HIS A 64 -16.90 6.27 -3.28
C HIS A 64 -16.59 7.77 -3.32
N TRP A 65 -17.63 8.61 -3.39
CA TRP A 65 -17.51 10.07 -3.42
C TRP A 65 -17.30 10.69 -2.04
N ASN A 66 -17.80 10.06 -0.98
CA ASN A 66 -17.73 10.60 0.37
C ASN A 66 -16.76 9.89 1.31
N ILE A 67 -16.21 8.73 0.94
CA ILE A 67 -15.13 8.09 1.69
C ILE A 67 -13.76 8.59 1.24
N GLN A 68 -12.88 8.84 2.21
CA GLN A 68 -11.46 9.06 2.00
C GLN A 68 -10.66 8.18 2.95
N PHE A 69 -9.54 7.63 2.47
CA PHE A 69 -8.59 6.91 3.32
C PHE A 69 -7.41 7.80 3.61
N LEU A 70 -6.91 7.73 4.84
CA LEU A 70 -5.67 8.40 5.22
C LEU A 70 -4.76 7.47 6.00
N ASP A 71 -3.46 7.69 5.82
CA ASP A 71 -2.40 6.97 6.53
C ASP A 71 -1.06 7.69 6.34
N GLU A 72 -0.11 7.39 7.22
CA GLU A 72 1.26 7.85 7.10
C GLU A 72 2.11 6.94 6.22
N VAL A 73 3.05 7.56 5.50
CA VAL A 73 4.11 6.85 4.82
C VAL A 73 5.44 7.54 5.01
N SER A 74 6.48 6.76 5.28
CA SER A 74 7.85 7.26 5.29
C SER A 74 8.67 6.66 4.18
N PHE A 75 9.47 7.51 3.53
CA PHE A 75 10.42 7.13 2.51
C PHE A 75 11.84 7.47 2.96
N ASP A 76 12.72 6.48 2.86
CA ASP A 76 14.16 6.64 3.03
C ASP A 76 14.88 6.35 1.71
N SER A 77 16.11 6.84 1.57
CA SER A 77 16.89 6.63 0.34
C SER A 77 17.14 5.15 0.05
N LYS A 78 17.14 4.27 1.06
CA LYS A 78 17.32 2.81 0.91
C LYS A 78 16.11 2.12 0.30
N GLY A 79 14.90 2.52 0.69
CA GLY A 79 13.64 1.97 0.20
C GLY A 79 13.42 2.23 -1.28
N MET A 80 14.03 3.30 -1.80
CA MET A 80 13.97 3.72 -3.20
C MET A 80 14.98 2.99 -4.10
N LEU A 81 15.97 2.29 -3.55
CA LEU A 81 17.00 1.65 -4.36
C LEU A 81 16.48 0.44 -5.15
N ARG A 82 16.95 0.31 -6.39
CA ARG A 82 16.75 -0.89 -7.21
C ARG A 82 17.56 -2.03 -6.61
N ARG A 83 16.89 -3.17 -6.38
CA ARG A 83 17.52 -4.37 -5.78
C ARG A 83 17.88 -5.45 -6.80
N ARG A 84 17.41 -5.31 -8.03
CA ARG A 84 17.53 -6.32 -9.09
C ARG A 84 17.74 -5.62 -10.42
N GLY A 85 18.45 -6.28 -11.32
CA GLY A 85 18.71 -5.84 -12.68
C GLY A 85 19.22 -7.03 -13.51
N TYR A 86 19.43 -6.81 -14.79
CA TYR A 86 19.92 -7.84 -15.70
C TYR A 86 21.44 -7.68 -15.91
N ALA A 87 22.16 -8.79 -15.91
CA ALA A 87 23.57 -8.89 -16.25
C ALA A 87 23.81 -10.21 -17.02
N MET A 88 24.90 -10.27 -17.79
CA MET A 88 25.27 -11.50 -18.48
C MET A 88 25.56 -12.62 -17.47
N LYS A 89 25.25 -13.87 -17.84
CA LYS A 89 25.49 -15.04 -16.99
C LYS A 89 26.97 -15.11 -16.61
N GLY A 90 27.24 -15.22 -15.30
CA GLY A 90 28.60 -15.25 -14.75
C GLY A 90 29.21 -13.87 -14.46
N GLN A 91 28.55 -12.77 -14.83
CA GLN A 91 28.99 -11.41 -14.48
C GLN A 91 28.29 -10.92 -13.20
N LYS A 92 29.04 -10.21 -12.36
CA LYS A 92 28.47 -9.52 -11.19
C LYS A 92 27.78 -8.25 -11.66
N LEU A 93 26.54 -8.05 -11.22
CA LEU A 93 25.85 -6.76 -11.35
C LEU A 93 26.35 -5.82 -10.25
N CYS A 94 27.13 -4.82 -10.63
CA CYS A 94 27.74 -3.86 -9.71
C CYS A 94 27.21 -2.45 -9.98
N PHE A 95 26.73 -1.79 -8.93
CA PHE A 95 26.43 -0.36 -8.95
C PHE A 95 27.47 0.38 -8.09
N ARG A 96 27.96 1.53 -8.57
CA ARG A 96 28.90 2.39 -7.84
C ARG A 96 28.27 3.77 -7.68
N GLY A 97 28.10 4.20 -6.44
CA GLY A 97 27.59 5.53 -6.09
C GLY A 97 27.99 5.93 -4.68
N GLU A 98 27.67 7.17 -4.30
CA GLU A 98 27.85 7.65 -2.95
C GLU A 98 26.69 7.15 -2.09
N PHE A 99 26.97 6.19 -1.20
CA PHE A 99 25.96 5.60 -0.33
C PHE A 99 25.67 6.47 0.91
N THR A 100 25.37 7.75 0.69
CA THR A 100 25.02 8.71 1.74
C THR A 100 23.57 8.52 2.18
N ARG A 101 23.36 8.52 3.50
CA ARG A 101 22.01 8.47 4.08
C ARG A 101 21.38 9.85 3.99
N ARG A 102 20.26 9.97 3.29
CA ARG A 102 19.44 11.18 3.29
C ARG A 102 18.44 11.15 4.45
N PRO A 103 18.02 12.32 4.96
CA PRO A 103 16.91 12.41 5.89
C PRO A 103 15.67 11.70 5.35
N ARG A 104 14.93 11.05 6.24
CA ARG A 104 13.67 10.39 5.91
C ARG A 104 12.60 11.45 5.64
N VAL A 105 11.87 11.29 4.55
CA VAL A 105 10.67 12.08 4.26
C VAL A 105 9.47 11.31 4.79
N SER A 106 8.68 11.92 5.66
CA SER A 106 7.43 11.34 6.14
C SER A 106 6.27 12.18 5.67
N LEU A 107 5.23 11.51 5.20
CA LEU A 107 4.04 12.13 4.67
C LEU A 107 2.79 11.58 5.36
N LEU A 108 1.77 12.41 5.45
CA LEU A 108 0.41 12.04 5.77
C LEU A 108 -0.45 12.32 4.53
N VAL A 109 -1.11 11.28 4.02
CA VAL A 109 -1.73 11.32 2.69
C VAL A 109 -3.21 10.99 2.81
N TRP A 110 -4.06 11.74 2.11
CA TRP A 110 -5.48 11.42 1.90
C TRP A 110 -5.70 10.98 0.46
N ILE A 111 -6.53 9.96 0.28
CA ILE A 111 -6.91 9.45 -1.03
C ILE A 111 -8.42 9.25 -1.13
N ASP A 112 -8.95 9.33 -2.34
CA ASP A 112 -10.26 8.76 -2.68
C ASP A 112 -10.15 7.82 -3.89
N VAL A 113 -11.27 7.36 -4.42
CA VAL A 113 -11.31 6.42 -5.56
C VAL A 113 -10.62 6.96 -6.82
N THR A 114 -10.42 8.27 -6.92
CA THR A 114 -9.81 8.92 -8.10
C THR A 114 -8.35 9.34 -7.89
N GLY A 115 -7.77 9.05 -6.71
CA GLY A 115 -6.35 9.27 -6.43
C GLY A 115 -6.09 10.10 -5.19
N VAL A 116 -4.91 10.73 -5.16
CA VAL A 116 -4.43 11.54 -4.03
C VAL A 116 -5.21 12.85 -3.93
N ARG A 117 -5.68 13.18 -2.72
CA ARG A 117 -6.40 14.42 -2.40
C ARG A 117 -5.54 15.43 -1.67
N GLN A 118 -4.84 14.98 -0.64
CA GLN A 118 -4.02 15.87 0.16
C GLN A 118 -2.76 15.16 0.62
N VAL A 119 -1.68 15.92 0.73
CA VAL A 119 -0.39 15.46 1.25
C VAL A 119 0.16 16.52 2.18
N PHE A 120 0.49 16.13 3.39
CA PHE A 120 1.31 16.94 4.29
C PHE A 120 2.62 16.23 4.53
N ASP A 121 3.72 16.97 4.58
CA ASP A 121 5.03 16.43 4.91
C ASP A 121 5.45 16.82 6.33
N THR A 122 6.37 16.03 6.88
CA THR A 122 7.06 16.42 8.10
C THR A 122 8.46 15.88 8.18
N VAL A 123 9.35 16.65 8.81
CA VAL A 123 10.67 16.17 9.20
C VAL A 123 10.51 15.22 10.39
N GLY A 124 10.95 13.98 10.26
CA GLY A 124 10.87 12.98 11.33
C GLY A 124 9.59 12.15 11.26
N THR A 125 8.88 11.98 12.36
CA THR A 125 7.60 11.24 12.44
C THR A 125 6.48 12.24 12.72
N PHE A 126 5.27 11.98 12.23
CA PHE A 126 4.09 12.74 12.65
C PHE A 126 3.87 12.58 14.15
N ASP A 127 3.86 13.69 14.86
CA ASP A 127 3.34 13.74 16.22
C ASP A 127 1.85 14.10 16.19
N ARG A 128 1.21 13.98 17.35
CA ARG A 128 -0.22 14.27 17.49
C ARG A 128 -0.58 15.69 17.06
N SER A 129 0.24 16.69 17.40
CA SER A 129 -0.07 18.09 17.11
C SER A 129 -0.14 18.33 15.60
N LYS A 130 0.86 17.81 14.87
CA LYS A 130 0.90 17.92 13.41
C LYS A 130 -0.22 17.14 12.75
N PHE A 131 -0.55 15.95 13.26
CA PHE A 131 -1.66 15.16 12.73
C PHE A 131 -3.00 15.90 12.90
N VAL A 132 -3.26 16.48 14.08
CA VAL A 132 -4.45 17.31 14.35
C VAL A 132 -4.51 18.50 13.39
N GLU A 133 -3.39 19.22 13.22
CA GLU A 133 -3.28 20.37 12.33
C GLU A 133 -3.54 20.02 10.86
N SER A 134 -2.97 18.90 10.38
CA SER A 134 -3.22 18.37 9.03
C SER A 134 -4.69 18.00 8.84
N CYS A 135 -5.30 17.33 9.83
CA CYS A 135 -6.73 17.01 9.80
C CYS A 135 -7.58 18.27 9.70
N TRP A 136 -7.32 19.27 10.53
CA TRP A 136 -8.04 20.55 10.48
C TRP A 136 -7.90 21.21 9.12
N THR A 137 -6.67 21.34 8.63
CA THR A 137 -6.36 22.00 7.36
C THR A 137 -7.07 21.33 6.19
N HIS A 138 -7.06 20.00 6.13
CA HIS A 138 -7.75 19.25 5.07
C HIS A 138 -9.27 19.36 5.20
N ALA A 139 -9.82 19.25 6.40
CA ALA A 139 -11.25 19.38 6.66
C ALA A 139 -11.80 20.76 6.25
N THR A 140 -11.02 21.82 6.43
CA THR A 140 -11.42 23.21 6.10
C THR A 140 -10.96 23.67 4.71
N SER A 141 -10.40 22.78 3.88
CA SER A 141 -9.82 23.14 2.57
C SER A 141 -10.85 23.61 1.53
N GLY A 142 -12.15 23.39 1.79
CA GLY A 142 -13.22 23.56 0.81
C GLY A 142 -13.37 22.38 -0.15
N GLU A 143 -12.45 21.39 -0.12
CA GLU A 143 -12.56 20.17 -0.93
C GLU A 143 -13.39 19.07 -0.25
N VAL A 144 -13.58 19.19 1.07
CA VAL A 144 -14.37 18.31 1.93
C VAL A 144 -15.64 19.03 2.38
N SER A 145 -16.76 18.32 2.40
CA SER A 145 -18.06 18.82 2.86
C SER A 145 -18.53 18.03 4.08
N PRO A 146 -19.36 18.61 4.97
CA PRO A 146 -19.98 17.86 6.07
C PRO A 146 -20.79 16.66 5.56
N TYR A 147 -20.84 15.59 6.37
CA TYR A 147 -21.58 14.36 6.07
C TYR A 147 -23.06 14.62 5.76
N PRO A 148 -23.64 14.00 4.71
CA PRO A 148 -23.08 12.94 3.84
C PRO A 148 -22.32 13.44 2.59
N GLY A 149 -21.85 14.70 2.57
CA GLY A 149 -21.19 15.34 1.44
C GLY A 149 -19.81 14.76 1.06
N ARG A 150 -19.17 15.35 0.04
CA ARG A 150 -17.89 14.89 -0.52
C ARG A 150 -16.80 14.76 0.56
N GLY A 151 -16.08 13.65 0.55
CA GLY A 151 -14.98 13.38 1.49
C GLY A 151 -15.33 13.41 2.97
N SER A 152 -16.60 13.24 3.33
CA SER A 152 -17.09 13.39 4.70
C SER A 152 -16.86 12.20 5.63
N ILE A 153 -16.40 11.05 5.13
CA ILE A 153 -16.11 9.85 5.91
C ILE A 153 -14.63 9.54 5.78
N TRP A 154 -13.90 9.58 6.89
CA TRP A 154 -12.45 9.38 6.91
C TRP A 154 -12.12 8.03 7.53
N ILE A 155 -11.53 7.15 6.73
CA ILE A 155 -11.16 5.79 7.12
C ILE A 155 -9.66 5.76 7.41
N MET A 156 -9.29 5.32 8.61
CA MET A 156 -7.89 5.21 9.04
C MET A 156 -7.66 3.93 9.84
N ASP A 157 -6.39 3.55 10.05
CA ASP A 157 -6.07 2.41 10.92
C ASP A 157 -6.31 2.73 12.41
N GLY A 158 -6.25 1.71 13.26
CA GLY A 158 -6.45 1.84 14.70
C GLY A 158 -5.21 2.27 15.50
N ALA A 159 -4.25 3.00 14.89
CA ALA A 159 -3.07 3.47 15.62
C ALA A 159 -3.45 4.38 16.80
N SER A 160 -2.64 4.36 17.86
CA SER A 160 -2.94 5.09 19.11
C SER A 160 -3.06 6.61 18.91
N ILE A 161 -2.33 7.17 17.94
CA ILE A 161 -2.43 8.59 17.55
C ILE A 161 -3.77 8.91 16.87
N HIS A 162 -4.28 8.01 16.02
CA HIS A 162 -5.56 8.14 15.30
C HIS A 162 -6.77 8.03 16.24
N CYS A 163 -6.66 7.17 17.25
CA CYS A 163 -7.72 6.94 18.23
C CYS A 163 -7.69 7.93 19.40
N HIS A 164 -6.75 8.89 19.42
CA HIS A 164 -6.69 9.89 20.48
C HIS A 164 -7.96 10.76 20.45
N PRO A 165 -8.65 10.99 21.58
CA PRO A 165 -9.97 11.65 21.61
C PRO A 165 -10.07 12.99 20.87
N ASP A 166 -8.98 13.78 20.86
CA ASP A 166 -8.90 15.06 20.13
C ASP A 166 -9.24 14.90 18.64
N ILE A 167 -8.83 13.80 18.00
CA ILE A 167 -9.04 13.56 16.56
C ILE A 167 -10.52 13.36 16.23
N PRO A 168 -11.21 12.32 16.74
CA PRO A 168 -12.61 12.12 16.40
C PRO A 168 -13.50 13.25 16.93
N ASN A 169 -13.13 13.93 18.02
CA ASN A 169 -13.87 15.12 18.49
C ASN A 169 -13.74 16.29 17.51
N LEU A 170 -12.53 16.54 16.99
CA LEU A 170 -12.29 17.55 15.95
C LEU A 170 -13.07 17.22 14.67
N LEU A 171 -12.91 16.00 14.16
CA LEU A 171 -13.53 15.60 12.89
C LEU A 171 -15.07 15.72 12.97
N ARG A 172 -15.66 15.25 14.08
CA ARG A 172 -17.11 15.37 14.26
C ARG A 172 -17.58 16.80 14.41
N SER A 173 -16.79 17.71 14.99
CA SER A 173 -17.19 19.12 15.14
C SER A 173 -17.31 19.86 13.81
N VAL A 174 -16.60 19.39 12.77
CA VAL A 174 -16.68 19.91 11.40
C VAL A 174 -17.53 19.03 10.46
N GLY A 175 -18.26 18.06 11.03
CA GLY A 175 -19.20 17.21 10.28
C GLY A 175 -18.55 16.05 9.52
N ILE A 176 -17.34 15.64 9.89
CA ILE A 176 -16.63 14.48 9.33
C ILE A 176 -16.85 13.26 10.23
N VAL A 177 -17.12 12.12 9.61
CA VAL A 177 -17.33 10.83 10.29
C VAL A 177 -16.01 10.03 10.27
N PRO A 178 -15.29 9.93 11.39
CA PRO A 178 -14.16 9.01 11.49
C PRO A 178 -14.63 7.55 11.53
N SER A 179 -13.96 6.68 10.78
CA SER A 179 -14.16 5.24 10.75
C SER A 179 -12.81 4.54 10.84
N TYR A 180 -12.73 3.44 11.61
CA TYR A 180 -11.46 2.79 11.93
C TYR A 180 -11.43 1.36 11.42
N LEU A 181 -10.38 1.02 10.68
CA LEU A 181 -10.19 -0.33 10.16
C LEU A 181 -10.00 -1.35 11.29
N PRO A 182 -10.42 -2.62 11.08
CA PRO A 182 -10.09 -3.70 12.00
C PRO A 182 -8.56 -3.86 12.15
N ALA A 183 -8.11 -4.24 13.35
CA ALA A 183 -6.70 -4.46 13.61
C ALA A 183 -6.10 -5.50 12.64
N TYR A 184 -4.89 -5.24 12.16
CA TYR A 184 -4.15 -6.09 11.20
C TYR A 184 -4.86 -6.30 9.85
N CYS A 185 -5.87 -5.48 9.51
CA CYS A 185 -6.61 -5.58 8.25
C CYS A 185 -6.23 -4.49 7.24
N ALA A 186 -4.92 -4.24 7.06
CA ALA A 186 -4.37 -3.31 6.07
C ALA A 186 -4.81 -3.65 4.63
N PHE A 187 -5.22 -4.89 4.37
CA PHE A 187 -5.77 -5.31 3.08
C PHE A 187 -7.18 -4.78 2.78
N TYR A 188 -7.86 -4.16 3.75
CA TYR A 188 -9.05 -3.33 3.54
C TYR A 188 -8.68 -1.85 3.36
N ASN A 189 -7.40 -1.48 3.31
CA ASN A 189 -6.97 -0.10 3.16
C ASN A 189 -6.43 0.16 1.74
N PRO A 190 -7.19 0.81 0.83
CA PRO A 190 -6.71 1.13 -0.51
C PRO A 190 -5.41 1.96 -0.53
N ILE A 191 -5.15 2.76 0.50
CA ILE A 191 -3.94 3.61 0.53
C ILE A 191 -2.65 2.80 0.63
N GLU A 192 -2.71 1.60 1.20
CA GLU A 192 -1.55 0.70 1.28
C GLU A 192 -1.12 0.21 -0.11
N TYR A 193 -2.10 -0.03 -0.99
CA TYR A 193 -1.84 -0.37 -2.38
C TYR A 193 -1.27 0.82 -3.15
N LEU A 194 -1.82 2.02 -2.93
CA LEU A 194 -1.26 3.25 -3.49
C LEU A 194 0.20 3.44 -3.05
N PHE A 195 0.51 3.30 -1.76
CA PHE A 195 1.89 3.37 -1.28
C PHE A 195 2.77 2.30 -1.91
N GLY A 196 2.23 1.11 -2.19
CA GLY A 196 2.88 0.08 -3.00
C GLY A 196 3.25 0.57 -4.40
N TYR A 197 2.33 1.21 -5.12
CA TYR A 197 2.56 1.79 -6.44
C TYR A 197 3.58 2.94 -6.40
N VAL A 198 3.43 3.87 -5.46
CA VAL A 198 4.35 4.98 -5.24
C VAL A 198 5.77 4.47 -4.97
N LYS A 199 5.94 3.45 -4.11
CA LYS A 199 7.25 2.81 -3.86
C LYS A 199 7.85 2.14 -5.10
N LYS A 200 7.02 1.60 -6.01
CA LYS A 200 7.49 1.06 -7.30
C LYS A 200 7.96 2.20 -8.22
N ALA A 201 7.19 3.28 -8.32
CA ALA A 201 7.57 4.46 -9.09
C ALA A 201 8.90 5.06 -8.58
N PHE A 202 9.09 5.16 -7.27
CA PHE A 202 10.39 5.58 -6.71
C PHE A 202 11.55 4.71 -7.17
N LYS A 203 11.42 3.38 -7.12
CA LYS A 203 12.47 2.49 -7.61
C LYS A 203 12.75 2.64 -9.11
N ARG A 204 11.75 3.05 -9.88
CA ARG A 204 11.89 3.29 -11.32
C ARG A 204 12.59 4.61 -11.60
N HIS A 205 12.23 5.70 -10.92
CA HIS A 205 12.69 7.05 -11.28
C HIS A 205 13.83 7.60 -10.41
N TYR A 206 14.04 7.07 -9.21
CA TYR A 206 15.09 7.56 -8.32
C TYR A 206 16.47 7.33 -8.94
N ARG A 207 17.24 8.41 -9.05
CA ARG A 207 18.62 8.41 -9.52
C ARG A 207 19.56 8.65 -8.33
N GLU A 208 20.45 7.71 -8.09
CA GLU A 208 21.48 7.86 -7.05
C GLU A 208 22.48 8.94 -7.46
N ASN A 209 22.99 9.71 -6.49
CA ASN A 209 23.89 10.87 -6.65
C ASN A 209 23.27 12.13 -7.29
N ASP A 210 21.95 12.18 -7.47
CA ASP A 210 21.27 13.39 -7.92
C ASP A 210 21.30 14.47 -6.81
N THR A 211 21.57 15.74 -7.13
CA THR A 211 21.54 16.83 -6.14
C THR A 211 20.12 17.29 -5.81
N GLN A 212 19.09 16.78 -6.52
CA GLN A 212 17.70 17.12 -6.25
C GLN A 212 17.32 16.81 -4.80
N ASP A 213 16.55 17.74 -4.22
CA ASP A 213 15.94 17.57 -2.90
C ASP A 213 14.98 16.37 -2.89
N LEU A 214 15.09 15.54 -1.85
CA LEU A 214 14.33 14.28 -1.75
C LEU A 214 12.83 14.53 -1.60
N LEU A 215 12.43 15.59 -0.89
CA LEU A 215 11.02 15.94 -0.72
C LEU A 215 10.42 16.39 -2.05
N LEU A 216 11.13 17.25 -2.81
CA LEU A 216 10.67 17.67 -4.14
C LEU A 216 10.50 16.48 -5.09
N PHE A 217 11.44 15.53 -5.10
CA PHE A 217 11.32 14.31 -5.89
C PHE A 217 10.11 13.47 -5.46
N VAL A 218 9.92 13.29 -4.13
CA VAL A 218 8.80 12.53 -3.57
C VAL A 218 7.45 13.15 -3.93
N LEU A 219 7.32 14.46 -3.78
CA LEU A 219 6.11 15.21 -4.14
C LEU A 219 5.85 15.18 -5.65
N GLY A 220 6.90 15.25 -6.48
CA GLY A 220 6.77 15.14 -7.94
C GLY A 220 6.19 13.79 -8.38
N ILE A 221 6.60 12.69 -7.76
CA ILE A 221 6.00 11.38 -8.03
C ILE A 221 4.57 11.31 -7.50
N LEU A 222 4.28 11.80 -6.30
CA LEU A 222 2.91 11.79 -5.76
C LEU A 222 1.94 12.63 -6.58
N GLN A 223 2.42 13.71 -7.20
CA GLN A 223 1.62 14.53 -8.10
C GLN A 223 1.09 13.72 -9.29
N SER A 224 1.84 12.71 -9.75
CA SER A 224 1.35 11.80 -10.78
C SER A 224 0.15 10.98 -10.27
N PHE A 225 0.05 10.68 -8.97
CA PHE A 225 -1.07 9.93 -8.40
C PHE A 225 -2.31 10.78 -8.05
N LYS A 226 -2.32 12.09 -8.35
CA LYS A 226 -3.46 12.99 -8.05
C LYS A 226 -4.76 12.63 -8.79
N SER A 227 -4.62 12.11 -10.01
CA SER A 227 -5.73 11.66 -10.86
C SER A 227 -5.56 10.20 -11.27
N PHE A 228 -5.21 9.35 -10.31
CA PHE A 228 -4.96 7.93 -10.53
C PHE A 228 -6.20 7.12 -10.13
N ASN A 229 -6.82 6.43 -11.08
CA ASN A 229 -8.02 5.64 -10.83
C ASN A 229 -7.69 4.45 -9.90
N LEU A 230 -8.36 4.41 -8.74
CA LEU A 230 -8.23 3.38 -7.72
C LEU A 230 -9.49 2.51 -7.61
N GLU A 231 -10.43 2.58 -8.56
CA GLU A 231 -11.68 1.81 -8.51
C GLU A 231 -11.43 0.30 -8.38
N HIS A 232 -10.46 -0.24 -9.12
CA HIS A 232 -10.08 -1.65 -9.01
C HIS A 232 -9.49 -1.98 -7.63
N VAL A 233 -8.71 -1.07 -7.05
CA VAL A 233 -8.16 -1.22 -5.69
C VAL A 233 -9.27 -1.18 -4.65
N TYR A 234 -10.23 -0.27 -4.80
CA TYR A 234 -11.39 -0.17 -3.91
C TYR A 234 -12.23 -1.44 -3.97
N ARG A 235 -12.53 -1.92 -5.18
CA ARG A 235 -13.17 -3.22 -5.39
C ARG A 235 -12.38 -4.32 -4.69
N HIS A 236 -11.08 -4.43 -4.97
CA HIS A 236 -10.22 -5.43 -4.34
C HIS A 236 -10.21 -5.34 -2.80
N CYS A 237 -10.36 -4.14 -2.22
CA CYS A 237 -10.43 -3.96 -0.77
C CYS A 237 -11.83 -4.19 -0.17
N GLY A 238 -12.83 -4.58 -0.97
CA GLY A 238 -14.21 -4.84 -0.53
C GLY A 238 -15.17 -3.66 -0.66
N TYR A 239 -14.75 -2.54 -1.25
CA TYR A 239 -15.58 -1.34 -1.51
C TYR A 239 -16.03 -1.32 -2.98
N SER A 240 -16.69 -2.38 -3.43
CA SER A 240 -17.06 -2.53 -4.84
C SER A 240 -18.33 -1.78 -5.22
N VAL A 241 -19.28 -1.68 -4.30
CA VAL A 241 -20.60 -1.08 -4.50
C VAL A 241 -20.80 0.02 -3.46
N ALA A 242 -21.28 1.18 -3.90
CA ALA A 242 -21.62 2.27 -2.99
C ALA A 242 -22.61 1.80 -1.91
N GLY A 243 -22.31 2.12 -0.65
CA GLY A 243 -23.13 1.73 0.49
C GLY A 243 -23.00 0.26 0.91
N HIS A 244 -22.19 -0.56 0.23
CA HIS A 244 -22.06 -1.99 0.53
C HIS A 244 -20.61 -2.45 0.59
N PHE A 245 -20.15 -2.80 1.79
CA PHE A 245 -18.81 -3.33 2.01
C PHE A 245 -18.84 -4.86 2.10
N ASN A 246 -18.02 -5.53 1.29
CA ASN A 246 -17.94 -6.98 1.26
C ASN A 246 -16.63 -7.48 1.92
N PRO A 247 -16.65 -7.89 3.21
CA PRO A 247 -15.47 -8.39 3.89
C PRO A 247 -14.97 -9.74 3.32
N SER A 248 -15.84 -10.49 2.64
CA SER A 248 -15.53 -11.86 2.21
C SER A 248 -14.55 -11.92 1.05
N GLU A 249 -14.48 -10.88 0.21
CA GLU A 249 -13.56 -10.82 -0.94
C GLU A 249 -12.12 -11.04 -0.48
N ARG A 250 -11.72 -10.43 0.64
CA ARG A 250 -10.36 -10.60 1.17
C ARG A 250 -10.24 -11.72 2.18
N LEU A 251 -11.25 -11.96 3.02
CA LEU A 251 -11.19 -13.09 3.97
C LEU A 251 -11.09 -14.45 3.26
N SER A 252 -11.71 -14.61 2.08
CA SER A 252 -11.64 -15.84 1.30
C SER A 252 -10.28 -16.05 0.64
N GLU A 253 -9.62 -15.00 0.13
CA GLU A 253 -8.21 -15.04 -0.30
C GLU A 253 -7.22 -15.15 0.89
N HIS A 254 -7.68 -14.87 2.10
CA HIS A 254 -6.93 -15.20 3.32
C HIS A 254 -6.99 -16.69 3.64
N SER A 255 -8.02 -17.41 3.15
CA SER A 255 -8.12 -18.88 3.20
C SER A 255 -7.51 -19.60 1.98
N LYS A 256 -7.37 -18.90 0.85
CA LYS A 256 -6.77 -19.42 -0.39
C LYS A 256 -5.70 -18.45 -0.92
N THR A 257 -4.45 -18.94 -0.90
CA THR A 257 -3.23 -18.40 -1.52
C THR A 257 -3.40 -17.15 -2.38
N LEU A 258 -2.81 -16.03 -1.93
CA LEU A 258 -3.00 -14.70 -2.54
C LEU A 258 -2.64 -14.68 -4.03
N ALA A 259 -3.56 -14.15 -4.83
CA ALA A 259 -3.35 -13.80 -6.22
C ALA A 259 -2.25 -12.72 -6.31
N THR A 260 -1.33 -12.92 -7.25
CA THR A 260 -0.44 -11.88 -7.78
C THR A 260 -1.27 -10.72 -8.33
N PRO A 261 -0.74 -9.47 -8.31
CA PRO A 261 -1.36 -8.37 -9.03
C PRO A 261 -1.68 -8.82 -10.45
N THR A 262 -2.87 -8.52 -10.93
CA THR A 262 -3.26 -8.92 -12.28
C THR A 262 -2.35 -8.20 -13.28
N ALA A 263 -2.16 -8.77 -14.48
CA ALA A 263 -1.39 -8.13 -15.53
C ALA A 263 -1.94 -6.72 -15.87
N CYS A 264 -3.23 -6.49 -15.62
CA CYS A 264 -3.90 -5.20 -15.78
C CYS A 264 -3.30 -4.12 -14.85
N ASP A 265 -3.10 -4.42 -13.56
CA ASP A 265 -2.58 -3.45 -12.56
C ASP A 265 -1.14 -3.01 -12.85
N MET A 266 -0.37 -3.91 -13.47
CA MET A 266 1.00 -3.62 -13.88
C MET A 266 1.02 -2.84 -15.19
N ASN A 267 0.15 -3.17 -16.14
CA ASN A 267 0.04 -2.44 -17.40
C ASN A 267 -0.49 -1.03 -17.19
N GLU A 268 -1.53 -0.81 -16.38
CA GLU A 268 -2.01 0.54 -16.07
C GLU A 268 -0.95 1.38 -15.36
N LEU A 269 -0.20 0.81 -14.42
CA LEU A 269 0.91 1.52 -13.78
C LEU A 269 2.05 1.79 -14.76
N LEU A 270 2.37 0.86 -15.66
CA LEU A 270 3.41 1.03 -16.68
C LEU A 270 2.99 2.07 -17.72
N ASP A 271 1.79 1.98 -18.27
CA ASP A 271 1.21 2.93 -19.23
C ASP A 271 1.09 4.32 -18.60
N PHE A 272 0.61 4.43 -17.36
CA PHE A 272 0.51 5.70 -16.64
C PHE A 272 1.88 6.35 -16.40
N VAL A 273 2.90 5.53 -16.13
CA VAL A 273 4.27 6.00 -15.86
C VAL A 273 5.06 6.26 -17.14
N GLU A 274 4.80 5.54 -18.23
CA GLU A 274 5.49 5.68 -19.53
C GLU A 274 4.92 6.83 -20.37
N CYS A 275 3.61 7.10 -20.33
CA CYS A 275 2.98 8.18 -21.12
C CYS A 275 3.40 9.61 -20.75
N ARG A 276 4.21 9.82 -19.70
CA ARG A 276 4.70 11.16 -19.29
C ARG A 276 6.23 11.27 -19.25
N GLY A 277 6.95 10.28 -19.79
CA GLY A 277 8.42 10.28 -19.86
C GLY A 277 9.05 11.09 -21.00
N ASP A 278 8.28 11.48 -22.02
CA ASP A 278 8.79 12.06 -23.28
C ASP A 278 8.17 13.42 -23.64
N GLY A 279 8.02 14.32 -22.67
CA GLY A 279 7.53 15.68 -22.95
C GLY A 279 8.17 16.68 -22.02
N ASP A 280 9.41 17.07 -22.32
CA ASP A 280 10.00 18.39 -22.09
C ASP A 280 11.49 18.35 -22.49
N GLU A 281 11.75 18.07 -23.76
CA GLU A 281 12.87 18.66 -24.49
C GLU A 281 12.23 19.44 -25.65
N ASP A 282 12.59 20.71 -25.78
CA ASP A 282 12.11 21.72 -26.74
C ASP A 282 10.86 22.55 -26.37
N ALA A 283 11.06 23.59 -25.56
CA ALA A 283 10.62 24.98 -25.83
C ALA A 283 11.27 25.99 -24.88
#